data_AF-A0A4Y8LQN7-F1
#
_entry.id   AF-A0A4Y8LQN7-F1
#
_cell.length_a   1.000
_cell.length_b   1.000
_cell.length_c   1.000
_cell.angle_alpha   90.00
_cell.angle_beta   90.00
_cell.angle_gamma   90.00
#
_symmetry.space_group_name_H-M   'P 1'
#
loop_
_entity.id
_entity.type
_entity.pdbx_description
1 polymer ?
#
loop_
_entity_poly.entity_id
_entity_poly.type
_entity_poly.pdbx_seq_one_letter_code
_entity_poly.pdbx_strand_id
1 'polypeptide(L)'
;MCSTSPKPSSSKWDALRGLSGIPSVNLYDMMNSARKRDQLNGGYTMFHFDEINYWAVFIATIATMVLGFLWYSPVLFGKAWAKQVGLKMEEMSGGNPLTYILTALTVLVGVWILALLLTLTDSRMDYGLYIGLLLGVAVSAKIGMNYLFENHSFALFLITAGYHIVGFVISGLILGAM
;
A
#
# COMPACT_ATOMS: atom_id res chain seq x y z
N MET A 1 12.45 -25.64 25.20
CA MET A 1 12.78 -27.01 24.74
C MET A 1 12.45 -27.08 23.25
N CYS A 2 13.45 -26.96 22.37
CA CYS A 2 13.24 -26.99 20.93
C CYS A 2 13.39 -28.43 20.44
N SER A 3 12.30 -28.99 19.90
CA SER A 3 12.25 -30.34 19.32
C SER A 3 13.11 -30.38 18.05
N THR A 4 14.16 -31.20 18.05
CA THR A 4 14.98 -31.46 16.88
C THR A 4 14.26 -32.46 15.98
N SER A 5 13.73 -31.97 14.85
CA SER A 5 13.18 -32.85 13.81
C SER A 5 14.27 -33.77 13.23
N PRO A 6 13.96 -35.05 12.94
CA PRO A 6 14.95 -36.00 12.42
C PRO A 6 15.39 -35.62 11.00
N LYS A 7 16.69 -35.68 10.73
CA LYS A 7 17.27 -35.44 9.40
C LYS A 7 16.77 -36.52 8.43
N PRO A 8 16.31 -36.17 7.21
CA PRO A 8 15.93 -37.15 6.20
C PRO A 8 17.16 -37.96 5.75
N SER A 9 16.99 -39.28 5.57
CA SER A 9 18.09 -40.17 5.18
C SER A 9 18.55 -39.88 3.73
N SER A 10 19.87 -39.79 3.55
CA SER A 10 20.50 -39.45 2.27
C SER A 10 20.33 -40.52 1.19
N SER A 11 20.04 -41.76 1.58
CA SER A 11 20.14 -42.94 0.69
C SER A 11 19.23 -42.88 -0.54
N LYS A 12 18.05 -42.25 -0.44
CA LYS A 12 17.12 -42.13 -1.57
C LYS A 12 17.61 -41.16 -2.65
N TRP A 13 18.37 -40.14 -2.24
CA TRP A 13 18.93 -39.13 -3.14
C TRP A 13 20.21 -39.62 -3.81
N ASP A 14 20.95 -40.51 -3.14
CA ASP A 14 22.20 -41.10 -3.62
C ASP A 14 21.97 -41.94 -4.88
N ALA A 15 20.85 -42.65 -4.96
CA ALA A 15 20.47 -43.48 -6.11
C ALA A 15 20.17 -42.66 -7.39
N LEU A 16 19.68 -41.42 -7.24
CA LEU A 16 19.34 -40.55 -8.37
C LEU A 16 20.56 -39.78 -8.92
N ARG A 17 21.67 -39.73 -8.17
CA ARG A 17 22.91 -39.05 -8.57
C ARG A 17 23.70 -39.78 -9.65
N GLY A 18 23.56 -41.10 -9.74
CA GLY A 18 24.26 -41.91 -10.74
C GLY A 18 23.76 -41.72 -12.18
N LEU A 19 22.59 -41.10 -12.38
CA LEU A 19 21.90 -41.05 -13.67
C LEU A 19 21.98 -39.70 -14.40
N SER A 20 22.45 -38.62 -13.74
CA SER A 20 22.24 -37.26 -14.24
C SER A 20 23.48 -36.52 -14.77
N GLY A 21 24.69 -37.08 -14.65
CA GLY A 21 25.92 -36.44 -15.15
C GLY A 21 26.25 -35.08 -14.51
N ILE A 22 25.59 -34.74 -13.39
CA ILE A 22 25.79 -33.48 -12.67
C ILE A 22 27.08 -33.60 -11.83
N PRO A 23 27.99 -32.61 -11.87
CA PRO A 23 29.21 -32.64 -11.05
C PRO A 23 28.86 -32.87 -9.58
N SER A 24 29.73 -33.58 -8.85
CA SER A 24 29.53 -34.00 -7.45
C SER A 24 29.58 -32.84 -6.44
N VAL A 25 28.88 -31.75 -6.72
CA VAL A 25 28.54 -30.75 -5.71
C VAL A 25 27.76 -31.51 -4.65
N ASN A 26 28.30 -31.58 -3.44
CA ASN A 26 27.65 -32.27 -2.34
C ASN A 26 26.28 -31.62 -2.13
N LEU A 27 25.21 -32.38 -2.38
CA LEU A 27 23.83 -31.89 -2.24
C LEU A 27 23.62 -31.32 -0.83
N TYR A 28 24.30 -31.87 0.18
CA TYR A 28 24.29 -31.34 1.53
C TYR A 28 24.90 -29.94 1.62
N ASP A 29 26.06 -29.72 0.99
CA ASP A 29 26.73 -28.41 0.99
C ASP A 29 25.96 -27.41 0.12
N MET A 30 25.35 -27.86 -0.97
CA MET A 30 24.48 -27.04 -1.81
C MET A 30 23.22 -26.63 -1.06
N MET A 31 22.55 -27.55 -0.38
CA MET A 31 21.35 -27.28 0.43
C MET A 31 21.69 -26.41 1.63
N ASN A 32 22.83 -26.63 2.29
CA ASN A 32 23.29 -25.79 3.38
C ASN A 32 23.66 -24.39 2.91
N SER A 33 24.26 -24.26 1.71
CA SER A 33 24.58 -22.96 1.12
C SER A 33 23.33 -22.23 0.66
N ALA A 34 22.35 -22.91 0.07
CA ALA A 34 21.04 -22.36 -0.26
C ALA A 34 20.30 -21.88 1.00
N ARG A 35 20.19 -22.74 2.02
CA ARG A 35 19.61 -22.39 3.32
C ARG A 35 20.34 -21.25 4.02
N LYS A 36 21.68 -21.23 3.96
CA LYS A 36 22.49 -20.17 4.54
C LYS A 36 22.33 -18.86 3.76
N ARG A 37 22.18 -18.89 2.43
CA ARG A 37 21.82 -17.71 1.63
C ARG A 37 20.42 -17.18 2.01
N ASP A 38 19.43 -18.06 2.14
CA ASP A 38 18.09 -17.68 2.58
C ASP A 38 18.07 -17.14 4.02
N GLN A 39 18.94 -17.64 4.91
CA GLN A 39 19.09 -17.13 6.26
C GLN A 39 19.90 -15.83 6.36
N LEU A 40 20.92 -15.65 5.50
CA LEU A 40 21.75 -14.45 5.46
C LEU A 40 21.01 -13.25 4.85
N ASN A 41 20.02 -13.49 3.99
CA ASN A 41 19.19 -12.45 3.39
C ASN A 41 18.07 -11.95 4.32
N GLY A 42 18.11 -12.27 5.62
CA GLY A 42 17.09 -11.86 6.60
C GLY A 42 15.81 -12.66 6.42
N GLY A 43 15.53 -13.57 7.35
CA GLY A 43 14.43 -14.53 7.21
C GLY A 43 13.08 -13.89 6.89
N TYR A 44 12.59 -14.08 5.67
CA TYR A 44 11.20 -13.93 5.21
C TYR A 44 10.34 -12.79 5.78
N THR A 45 10.88 -11.62 6.12
CA THR A 45 10.01 -10.46 6.36
C THR A 45 9.64 -9.90 5.00
N MET A 46 8.45 -10.26 4.50
CA MET A 46 7.94 -9.72 3.23
C MET A 46 7.89 -8.19 3.26
N PHE A 47 7.72 -7.57 4.43
CA PHE A 47 7.70 -6.11 4.60
C PHE A 47 8.92 -5.63 5.39
N HIS A 48 9.60 -4.61 4.85
CA HIS A 48 10.76 -3.98 5.48
C HIS A 48 10.37 -2.67 6.15
N PHE A 49 9.91 -2.73 7.41
CA PHE A 49 9.49 -1.54 8.17
C PHE A 49 10.62 -0.54 8.42
N ASP A 50 11.87 -1.02 8.45
CA ASP A 50 13.07 -0.20 8.67
C ASP A 50 13.43 0.68 7.45
N GLU A 51 12.87 0.37 6.28
CA GLU A 51 13.10 1.11 5.03
C GLU A 51 12.10 2.26 4.83
N ILE A 52 11.09 2.37 5.69
CA ILE A 52 10.05 3.40 5.56
C ILE A 52 10.59 4.77 5.94
N ASN A 53 10.55 5.70 4.99
CA ASN A 53 10.78 7.11 5.26
C ASN A 53 9.56 7.75 5.96
N TYR A 54 9.59 7.80 7.30
CA TYR A 54 8.51 8.38 8.10
C TYR A 54 8.25 9.87 7.81
N TRP A 55 9.26 10.63 7.36
CA TRP A 55 9.08 12.01 6.95
C TRP A 55 8.27 12.10 5.65
N ALA A 56 8.56 11.24 4.68
CA ALA A 56 7.80 11.17 3.44
C ALA A 56 6.33 10.81 3.70
N VAL A 57 6.07 9.85 4.60
CA VAL A 57 4.72 9.47 5.05
C VAL A 57 3.98 10.65 5.67
N PHE A 58 4.64 11.40 6.57
CA PHE A 58 4.05 12.57 7.20
C PHE A 58 3.73 13.68 6.18
N ILE A 59 4.65 13.98 5.26
CA ILE A 59 4.47 14.99 4.21
C ILE A 59 3.34 14.60 3.25
N ALA A 60 3.29 13.33 2.80
CA ALA A 60 2.23 12.82 1.94
C ALA A 60 0.85 12.87 2.63
N THR A 61 0.80 12.61 3.94
CA THR A 61 -0.42 12.76 4.75
C THR A 61 -0.90 14.20 4.76
N ILE A 62 -0.01 15.17 5.03
CA ILE A 62 -0.35 16.60 4.98
C ILE A 62 -0.80 17.02 3.58
N ALA A 63 -0.09 16.59 2.53
CA ALA A 63 -0.43 16.89 1.15
C ALA A 63 -1.84 16.41 0.80
N THR A 64 -2.23 15.22 1.25
CA THR A 64 -3.57 14.65 1.02
C THR A 64 -4.64 15.40 1.82
N MET A 65 -4.34 15.83 3.04
CA MET A 65 -5.26 16.67 3.82
C MET A 65 -5.49 18.03 3.13
N VAL A 66 -4.43 18.67 2.65
CA VAL A 66 -4.52 19.93 1.88
C VAL A 66 -5.30 19.71 0.58
N LEU A 67 -5.05 18.59 -0.12
CA LEU A 67 -5.85 18.20 -1.28
C LEU A 67 -7.33 18.10 -0.90
N GLY A 68 -7.68 17.47 0.22
CA GLY A 68 -9.05 17.37 0.71
C GLY A 68 -9.71 18.74 0.89
N PHE A 69 -9.04 19.66 1.60
CA PHE A 69 -9.52 21.04 1.77
C PHE A 69 -9.74 21.73 0.42
N LEU A 70 -8.82 21.56 -0.54
CA LEU A 70 -8.94 22.16 -1.86
C LEU A 70 -10.06 21.51 -2.69
N TRP A 71 -10.15 20.18 -2.69
CA TRP A 71 -11.08 19.38 -3.49
C TRP A 71 -12.55 19.67 -3.14
N TYR A 72 -12.84 19.74 -1.84
CA TYR A 72 -14.18 20.04 -1.31
C TYR A 72 -14.41 21.53 -1.05
N SER A 73 -13.49 22.40 -1.48
CA SER A 73 -13.70 23.86 -1.45
C SER A 73 -14.73 24.32 -2.49
N PRO A 74 -15.27 25.55 -2.37
CA PRO A 74 -16.12 26.16 -3.39
C PRO A 74 -15.45 26.36 -4.77
N VAL A 75 -14.12 26.24 -4.84
CA VAL A 75 -13.31 26.48 -6.05
C VAL A 75 -13.25 25.24 -6.95
N LEU A 76 -13.20 24.03 -6.37
CA LEU A 76 -13.21 22.77 -7.11
C LEU A 76 -14.60 22.13 -7.07
N PHE A 77 -14.75 21.02 -6.35
CA PHE A 77 -15.92 20.15 -6.43
C PHE A 77 -16.88 20.32 -5.24
N GLY A 78 -16.56 21.18 -4.26
CA GLY A 78 -17.36 21.36 -3.05
C GLY A 78 -18.82 21.69 -3.32
N LYS A 79 -19.10 22.64 -4.23
CA LYS A 79 -20.48 23.00 -4.61
C LYS A 79 -21.24 21.85 -5.25
N ALA A 80 -20.56 21.08 -6.11
CA ALA A 80 -21.16 19.93 -6.78
C ALA A 80 -21.43 18.81 -5.77
N TRP A 81 -20.48 18.52 -4.88
CA TRP A 81 -20.61 17.55 -3.80
C TRP A 81 -21.76 17.90 -2.86
N ALA A 82 -21.80 19.15 -2.35
CA ALA A 82 -22.82 19.63 -1.42
C ALA A 82 -24.23 19.48 -1.99
N LYS A 83 -24.40 19.80 -3.29
CA LYS A 83 -25.66 19.57 -4.01
C LYS A 83 -26.08 18.09 -4.04
N GLN A 84 -25.13 17.16 -4.20
CA GLN A 84 -25.44 15.72 -4.25
C GLN A 84 -25.82 15.15 -2.88
N VAL A 85 -25.22 15.67 -1.80
CA VAL A 85 -25.50 15.23 -0.43
C VAL A 85 -26.61 16.03 0.25
N GLY A 86 -27.18 17.03 -0.44
CA GLY A 86 -28.29 17.84 0.06
C GLY A 86 -27.91 18.86 1.14
N LEU A 87 -26.62 19.21 1.23
CA LEU A 87 -26.11 20.18 2.20
C LEU A 87 -25.89 21.56 1.58
N LYS A 88 -25.98 22.60 2.40
CA LYS A 88 -25.59 23.95 1.99
C LYS A 88 -24.11 24.19 2.30
N MET A 89 -23.42 24.97 1.46
CA MET A 89 -21.98 25.25 1.65
C MET A 89 -21.71 26.01 2.96
N GLU A 90 -22.69 26.80 3.42
CA GLU A 90 -22.61 27.57 4.66
C GLU A 90 -22.63 26.66 5.91
N GLU A 91 -23.26 25.48 5.79
CA GLU A 91 -23.34 24.49 6.88
C GLU A 91 -22.05 23.69 7.03
N MET A 92 -21.09 23.84 6.09
CA MET A 92 -19.82 23.12 6.09
C MET A 92 -18.71 23.85 6.85
N SER A 93 -18.92 25.10 7.28
CA SER A 93 -17.92 25.85 8.03
C SER A 93 -17.90 25.43 9.51
N GLY A 94 -16.73 25.07 10.03
CA GLY A 94 -16.57 24.79 11.47
C GLY A 94 -16.86 23.35 11.92
N GLY A 95 -16.58 22.35 11.07
CA GLY A 95 -16.71 20.92 11.43
C GLY A 95 -16.02 20.54 12.76
N ASN A 96 -16.48 19.45 13.36
CA ASN A 96 -15.97 18.95 14.65
C ASN A 96 -14.44 18.68 14.57
N PRO A 97 -13.60 19.23 15.47
CA PRO A 97 -12.17 18.97 15.52
C PRO A 97 -11.81 17.47 15.49
N LEU A 98 -12.62 16.64 16.15
CA LEU A 98 -12.44 15.19 16.15
C LEU A 98 -12.56 14.57 14.76
N THR A 99 -13.47 15.08 13.92
CA THR A 99 -13.63 14.62 12.54
C THR A 99 -12.35 14.87 11.73
N TYR A 100 -11.71 16.03 11.89
CA TYR A 100 -10.46 16.33 11.20
C TYR A 100 -9.31 15.46 11.69
N ILE A 101 -9.22 15.19 12.99
CA ILE A 101 -8.21 14.28 13.56
C ILE A 101 -8.40 12.86 13.04
N LEU A 102 -9.64 12.35 13.07
CA LEU A 102 -9.95 11.01 12.56
C LEU A 102 -9.66 10.91 11.05
N THR A 103 -9.95 11.96 10.29
CA THR A 103 -9.62 12.03 8.86
C THR A 103 -8.11 12.01 8.63
N ALA A 104 -7.34 12.76 9.41
CA ALA A 104 -5.88 12.73 9.33
C ALA A 104 -5.33 11.33 9.64
N LEU A 105 -5.91 10.63 10.62
CA LEU A 105 -5.52 9.26 10.97
C LEU A 105 -5.86 8.26 9.86
N THR A 106 -7.03 8.35 9.22
CA THR A 106 -7.36 7.45 8.10
C THR A 106 -6.47 7.70 6.89
N VAL A 107 -6.16 8.96 6.58
CA VAL A 107 -5.17 9.31 5.55
C VAL A 107 -3.80 8.75 5.90
N LEU A 108 -3.34 8.95 7.13
CA LEU A 108 -2.04 8.44 7.60
C LEU A 108 -1.93 6.93 7.42
N VAL A 109 -2.96 6.18 7.80
CA VAL A 109 -3.00 4.72 7.61
C VAL A 109 -2.92 4.36 6.12
N GLY A 110 -3.69 5.04 5.26
CA GLY A 110 -3.65 4.81 3.82
C GLY A 110 -2.28 5.08 3.20
N VAL A 111 -1.65 6.20 3.55
CA VAL A 111 -0.30 6.58 3.09
C VAL A 111 0.76 5.61 3.63
N TRP A 112 0.64 5.18 4.87
CA TRP A 112 1.57 4.21 5.47
C TRP A 112 1.48 2.84 4.79
N ILE A 113 0.27 2.37 4.47
CA ILE A 113 0.07 1.14 3.67
C ILE A 113 0.70 1.30 2.28
N LEU A 114 0.54 2.47 1.64
CA LEU A 114 1.19 2.72 0.36
C LEU A 114 2.73 2.69 0.48
N ALA A 115 3.29 3.26 1.54
CA ALA A 115 4.72 3.18 1.82
C ALA A 115 5.19 1.73 2.03
N LEU A 116 4.41 0.91 2.75
CA LEU A 116 4.67 -0.52 2.91
C LEU A 116 4.63 -1.28 1.58
N LEU A 117 3.74 -0.91 0.65
CA LEU A 117 3.72 -1.53 -0.68
C LEU A 117 4.96 -1.14 -1.49
N LEU A 118 5.49 0.06 -1.29
CA LEU A 118 6.71 0.50 -1.98
C LEU A 118 7.95 -0.24 -1.49
N THR A 119 8.00 -0.70 -0.24
CA THR A 119 9.12 -1.54 0.26
C THR A 119 9.14 -2.95 -0.33
N LEU A 120 8.06 -3.36 -1.02
CA LEU A 120 8.04 -4.59 -1.82
C LEU A 120 8.67 -4.40 -3.20
N THR A 121 9.03 -3.17 -3.54
CA THR A 121 9.53 -2.74 -4.84
C THR A 121 10.73 -1.81 -4.66
N ASP A 122 11.26 -1.28 -5.76
CA ASP A 122 12.24 -0.20 -5.65
C ASP A 122 11.53 1.12 -5.34
N SER A 123 12.02 1.85 -4.33
CA SER A 123 11.54 3.20 -3.97
C SER A 123 11.93 4.22 -5.04
N ARG A 124 11.14 4.25 -6.12
CA ARG A 124 11.28 5.19 -7.24
C ARG A 124 9.96 5.86 -7.54
N MET A 125 10.04 7.06 -8.11
CA MET A 125 8.88 7.90 -8.40
C MET A 125 7.90 7.27 -9.40
N ASP A 126 8.39 6.48 -10.37
CA ASP A 126 7.59 5.74 -11.34
C ASP A 126 6.78 4.63 -10.66
N TYR A 127 7.40 3.82 -9.79
CA TYR A 127 6.67 2.82 -8.98
C TYR A 127 5.68 3.46 -8.03
N GLY A 128 6.04 4.59 -7.40
CA GLY A 128 5.15 5.41 -6.59
C GLY A 128 3.88 5.84 -7.34
N LEU A 129 4.03 6.32 -8.57
CA LEU A 129 2.92 6.67 -9.46
C LEU A 129 2.02 5.46 -9.76
N TYR A 130 2.61 4.34 -10.20
CA TYR A 130 1.84 3.15 -10.61
C TYR A 130 1.10 2.51 -9.44
N ILE A 131 1.79 2.29 -8.32
CA ILE A 131 1.19 1.66 -7.13
C ILE A 131 0.15 2.59 -6.51
N GLY A 132 0.43 3.90 -6.43
CA GLY A 132 -0.53 4.90 -5.98
C GLY A 132 -1.80 4.92 -6.84
N LEU A 133 -1.66 4.91 -8.17
CA LEU A 133 -2.79 4.85 -9.09
C LEU A 133 -3.61 3.57 -8.90
N LEU A 134 -2.96 2.40 -8.87
CA LEU A 134 -3.64 1.12 -8.71
C LEU A 134 -4.39 1.03 -7.37
N LEU A 135 -3.75 1.47 -6.28
CA LEU A 135 -4.35 1.49 -4.96
C LEU A 135 -5.53 2.47 -4.91
N GLY A 136 -5.39 3.66 -5.48
CA GLY A 136 -6.46 4.65 -5.58
C GLY A 136 -7.66 4.13 -6.38
N VAL A 137 -7.43 3.43 -7.49
CA VAL A 137 -8.48 2.79 -8.29
C VAL A 137 -9.16 1.67 -7.49
N ALA A 138 -8.39 0.83 -6.79
CA ALA A 138 -8.92 -0.27 -5.99
C ALA A 138 -9.81 0.24 -4.84
N VAL A 139 -9.36 1.25 -4.10
CA VAL A 139 -10.14 1.91 -3.04
C VAL A 139 -11.41 2.54 -3.62
N SER A 140 -11.29 3.24 -4.73
CA SER A 140 -12.43 3.87 -5.41
C SER A 140 -13.46 2.85 -5.88
N ALA A 141 -13.03 1.71 -6.42
CA ALA A 141 -13.95 0.64 -6.82
C ALA A 141 -14.72 0.07 -5.63
N LYS A 142 -14.08 -0.08 -4.46
CA LYS A 142 -14.75 -0.53 -3.23
C LYS A 142 -15.76 0.49 -2.71
N ILE A 143 -15.45 1.78 -2.76
CA ILE A 143 -16.41 2.85 -2.44
C ILE A 143 -17.58 2.83 -3.44
N GLY A 144 -17.29 2.63 -4.72
CA GLY A 144 -18.32 2.54 -5.77
C GLY A 144 -19.31 1.40 -5.53
N MET A 145 -18.83 0.25 -5.06
CA MET A 145 -19.70 -0.86 -4.66
C MET A 145 -20.69 -0.43 -3.57
N ASN A 146 -20.23 0.26 -2.52
CA ASN A 146 -21.11 0.77 -1.47
C ASN A 146 -22.14 1.77 -2.03
N TYR A 147 -21.72 2.68 -2.90
CA TYR A 147 -22.61 3.68 -3.51
C TYR A 147 -23.70 3.06 -4.38
N LEU A 148 -23.40 1.94 -5.05
CA LEU A 148 -24.41 1.18 -5.82
C LEU A 148 -25.49 0.60 -4.89
N PHE A 149 -25.10 0.08 -3.72
CA PHE A 149 -26.06 -0.45 -2.74
C PHE A 149 -26.84 0.64 -2.01
N GLU A 150 -26.21 1.79 -1.78
CA GLU A 150 -26.82 2.95 -1.11
C GLU A 150 -27.64 3.84 -2.07
N ASN A 151 -27.65 3.49 -3.37
CA ASN A 151 -28.31 4.25 -4.44
C ASN A 151 -27.89 5.72 -4.51
N HIS A 152 -26.59 5.97 -4.27
CA HIS A 152 -26.00 7.29 -4.43
C HIS A 152 -25.79 7.66 -5.89
N SER A 153 -25.74 8.96 -6.18
CA SER A 153 -25.60 9.42 -7.56
C SER A 153 -24.22 9.12 -8.14
N PHE A 154 -24.17 8.84 -9.44
CA PHE A 154 -22.91 8.62 -10.15
C PHE A 154 -21.98 9.85 -10.11
N ALA A 155 -22.55 11.06 -10.06
CA ALA A 155 -21.78 12.28 -9.88
C ALA A 155 -21.07 12.33 -8.53
N LEU A 156 -21.74 11.93 -7.44
CA LEU A 156 -21.12 11.85 -6.12
C LEU A 156 -20.00 10.81 -6.12
N PHE A 157 -20.22 9.65 -6.77
CA PHE A 157 -19.19 8.64 -6.95
C PHE A 157 -17.93 9.20 -7.62
N LEU A 158 -18.06 9.89 -8.76
CA LEU A 158 -16.90 10.43 -9.48
C LEU A 158 -16.11 11.45 -8.67
N ILE A 159 -16.78 12.31 -7.90
CA ILE A 159 -16.12 13.28 -7.02
C ILE A 159 -15.31 12.55 -5.93
N THR A 160 -15.92 11.55 -5.29
CA THR A 160 -15.30 10.78 -4.21
C THR A 160 -14.16 9.91 -4.74
N ALA A 161 -14.38 9.18 -5.84
CA ALA A 161 -13.38 8.33 -6.48
C ALA A 161 -12.19 9.15 -6.99
N GLY A 162 -12.45 10.28 -7.65
CA GLY A 162 -11.41 11.19 -8.12
C GLY A 162 -10.50 11.68 -7.00
N TYR A 163 -11.07 12.05 -5.85
CA TYR A 163 -10.30 12.45 -4.67
C TYR A 163 -9.33 11.36 -4.22
N HIS A 164 -9.80 10.11 -4.10
CA HIS A 164 -8.96 9.00 -3.63
C HIS A 164 -7.87 8.66 -4.66
N ILE A 165 -8.21 8.60 -5.95
CA ILE A 165 -7.23 8.33 -7.01
C ILE A 165 -6.13 9.39 -7.02
N VAL A 166 -6.49 10.67 -7.04
CA VAL A 166 -5.52 11.78 -7.04
C VAL A 166 -4.71 11.81 -5.74
N GLY A 167 -5.36 11.58 -4.59
CA GLY A 167 -4.69 11.55 -3.29
C GLY A 167 -3.63 10.45 -3.17
N PHE A 168 -3.94 9.23 -3.63
CA PHE A 168 -2.97 8.14 -3.64
C PHE A 168 -1.88 8.33 -4.68
N VAL A 169 -2.18 8.92 -5.85
CA VAL A 169 -1.15 9.28 -6.83
C VAL A 169 -0.17 10.31 -6.28
N ILE A 170 -0.67 11.40 -5.68
CA ILE A 170 0.19 12.43 -5.06
C ILE A 170 1.03 11.83 -3.94
N SER A 171 0.41 11.02 -3.08
CA SER A 171 1.12 10.34 -1.99
C SER A 171 2.20 9.41 -2.51
N GLY A 172 1.91 8.62 -3.55
CA GLY A 172 2.88 7.71 -4.17
C GLY A 172 4.06 8.44 -4.82
N LEU A 173 3.79 9.58 -5.48
CA LEU A 173 4.84 10.43 -6.03
C LEU A 173 5.75 11.00 -4.93
N ILE A 174 5.18 11.48 -3.82
CA ILE A 174 5.94 12.00 -2.68
C ILE A 174 6.81 10.89 -2.06
N LEU A 175 6.22 9.72 -1.82
CA LEU A 175 6.91 8.58 -1.23
C LEU A 175 8.02 8.04 -2.14
N GLY A 176 7.78 7.95 -3.45
CA GLY A 176 8.77 7.46 -4.41
C GLY A 176 9.87 8.48 -4.77
N ALA A 177 9.70 9.75 -4.41
CA ALA A 177 10.70 10.80 -4.62
C ALA A 177 11.66 10.98 -3.43
N MET A 178 11.40 10.33 -2.29
CA MET A 178 12.07 10.55 -1.00
C MET A 178 12.64 9.27 -0.39
#